data_AF-A0A7X3YCK2-F1
#
_entry.id   AF-A0A7X3YCK2-F1
#
_cell.length_a   1.000
_cell.length_b   1.000
_cell.length_c   1.000
_cell.angle_alpha   90.00
_cell.angle_beta   90.00
_cell.angle_gamma   90.00
#
_symmetry.space_group_name_H-M   'P 1'
#
loop_
_entity.id
_entity.type
_entity.pdbx_description
1 polymer ?
#
loop_
_entity_poly.entity_id
_entity_poly.type
_entity_poly.pdbx_seq_one_letter_code
_entity_poly.pdbx_strand_id
1 'polypeptide(L)'
;MSGSGPGSSDPSGPAPDMIVLGDVLVSAQGQLFRLAESCDSTVCTVVFQGETAVINLRDVHPDNPEVTITGQQTRNGVQTGRATASGGKLGYDTLGVWGNYNVGTPLRGSTTLQGMDVQFAFPMSHGTGSGSNPLTGSVTWTGAMAGVKVESSSLGAEVIGDADMTVDLGASSLELEFTNIAERVSGAPSNDIHWQGVSMQSGSFQAAGLDGRFYGPNHEEAGGVFEHSGIAGAFSLARQ
;
A
#
# COMPACT_ATOMS: atom_id res chain seq x y z
N MET A 1 -4.80 -0.48 56.12
CA MET A 1 -6.02 -1.02 55.47
C MET A 1 -6.24 -0.23 54.20
N SER A 2 -6.43 -0.93 53.07
CA SER A 2 -6.95 -0.49 51.76
C SER A 2 -6.43 0.85 51.22
N GLY A 3 -5.60 0.92 50.19
CA GLY A 3 -5.68 0.17 48.94
C GLY A 3 -6.31 1.07 47.88
N SER A 4 -5.48 1.67 47.03
CA SER A 4 -5.90 2.34 45.80
C SER A 4 -4.89 1.94 44.73
N GLY A 5 -5.39 1.08 43.84
CA GLY A 5 -4.66 0.35 42.81
C GLY A 5 -4.30 1.18 41.57
N PRO A 6 -3.98 0.48 40.47
CA PRO A 6 -3.06 0.94 39.44
C PRO A 6 -3.63 2.06 38.57
N GLY A 7 -2.74 2.95 38.14
CA GLY A 7 -3.02 4.04 37.21
C GLY A 7 -3.74 3.56 35.96
N SER A 8 -4.74 4.33 35.56
CA SER A 8 -5.46 4.18 34.31
C SER A 8 -4.50 4.11 33.13
N SER A 9 -4.62 3.04 32.34
CA SER A 9 -4.14 3.01 30.97
C SER A 9 -4.84 4.13 30.21
N ASP A 10 -4.10 5.17 29.85
CA ASP A 10 -4.55 6.21 28.94
C ASP A 10 -4.76 5.57 27.55
N PRO A 11 -6.01 5.47 27.04
CA PRO A 11 -6.29 4.86 25.74
C PRO A 11 -6.01 5.81 24.57
N SER A 12 -5.42 7.00 24.82
CA SER A 12 -5.11 8.00 23.80
C SER A 12 -3.75 7.83 23.12
N GLY A 13 -3.07 6.70 23.35
CA GLY A 13 -1.91 6.33 22.54
C GLY A 13 -2.30 6.28 21.05
N PRO A 14 -1.46 6.79 20.14
CA PRO A 14 -1.75 6.71 18.70
C PRO A 14 -2.05 5.25 18.35
N ALA A 15 -3.10 5.04 17.54
CA ALA A 15 -3.43 3.70 17.06
C ALA A 15 -2.16 3.08 16.44
N PRO A 16 -1.90 1.78 16.67
CA PRO A 16 -0.68 1.15 16.17
C PRO A 16 -0.58 1.35 14.66
N ASP A 17 0.62 1.65 14.17
CA ASP A 17 0.90 1.66 12.74
C ASP A 17 0.44 0.31 12.16
N MET A 18 -0.55 0.38 11.28
CA MET A 18 -1.14 -0.80 10.67
C MET A 18 -0.60 -0.92 9.26
N ILE A 19 -0.17 -2.13 8.92
CA ILE A 19 0.41 -2.43 7.62
C ILE A 19 -0.51 -3.45 6.94
N VAL A 20 -0.81 -3.18 5.68
CA VAL A 20 -1.50 -4.09 4.76
C VAL A 20 -0.49 -4.46 3.68
N LEU A 21 -0.32 -5.75 3.44
CA LEU A 21 0.74 -6.31 2.60
C LEU A 21 0.13 -7.24 1.55
N GLY A 22 0.65 -7.15 0.34
CA GLY A 22 0.48 -8.20 -0.66
C GLY A 22 1.71 -9.12 -0.68
N ASP A 23 1.58 -10.25 -1.38
CA ASP A 23 2.72 -11.14 -1.63
C ASP A 23 3.93 -10.36 -2.19
N VAL A 24 5.14 -10.77 -1.79
CA VAL A 24 6.35 -10.26 -2.43
C VAL A 24 6.54 -10.98 -3.77
N LEU A 25 6.44 -10.21 -4.85
CA LEU A 25 6.65 -10.69 -6.21
C LEU A 25 8.14 -10.60 -6.52
N VAL A 26 8.75 -11.72 -6.90
CA VAL A 26 10.17 -11.79 -7.25
C VAL A 26 10.33 -12.33 -8.65
N SER A 27 10.94 -11.55 -9.54
CA SER A 27 11.35 -12.02 -10.87
C SER A 27 12.84 -12.33 -10.86
N ALA A 28 13.18 -13.58 -11.16
CA ALA A 28 14.56 -14.04 -11.29
C ALA A 28 14.66 -15.10 -12.39
N GLN A 29 15.68 -15.01 -13.24
CA GLN A 29 15.94 -15.98 -14.32
C GLN A 29 14.73 -16.23 -15.26
N GLY A 30 13.91 -15.20 -15.51
CA GLY A 30 12.71 -15.34 -16.35
C GLY A 30 11.59 -16.15 -15.70
N GLN A 31 11.59 -16.26 -14.37
CA GLN A 31 10.51 -16.84 -13.59
C GLN A 31 9.99 -15.82 -12.59
N LEU A 32 8.68 -15.85 -12.33
CA LEU A 32 8.05 -15.06 -11.28
C LEU A 32 7.71 -15.96 -10.10
N PHE A 33 8.15 -15.55 -8.91
CA PHE A 33 7.91 -16.22 -7.65
C PHE A 33 7.04 -15.33 -6.76
N ARG A 34 6.19 -15.96 -5.96
CA ARG A 34 5.45 -15.33 -4.87
C ARG A 34 6.07 -15.82 -3.58
N LEU A 35 6.63 -14.91 -2.80
CA LEU A 35 7.25 -15.21 -1.52
C LEU A 35 6.37 -14.69 -0.41
N ALA A 36 6.20 -15.52 0.62
CA ALA A 36 5.61 -15.07 1.86
C ALA A 36 6.63 -14.22 2.62
N GLU A 37 6.14 -13.13 3.18
CA GLU A 37 6.86 -12.23 4.05
C GLU A 37 6.52 -12.48 5.52
N SER A 38 7.39 -12.00 6.40
CA SER A 38 7.09 -11.83 7.82
C SER A 38 7.41 -10.40 8.20
N CYS A 39 6.41 -9.66 8.65
CA CYS A 39 6.60 -8.29 9.12
C CYS A 39 6.31 -8.18 10.62
N ASP A 40 7.24 -7.57 11.32
CA ASP A 40 7.08 -7.14 12.71
C ASP A 40 7.09 -5.61 12.74
N SER A 41 5.90 -5.02 12.87
CA SER A 41 5.70 -3.59 12.70
C SER A 41 6.35 -3.15 11.37
N THR A 42 7.18 -2.11 11.37
CA THR A 42 7.82 -1.56 10.18
C THR A 42 8.94 -2.40 9.57
N VAL A 43 9.28 -3.58 10.11
CA VAL A 43 10.38 -4.39 9.59
C VAL A 43 9.83 -5.66 8.94
N CYS A 44 9.97 -5.73 7.63
CA CYS A 44 9.58 -6.88 6.82
C CYS A 44 10.79 -7.73 6.45
N THR A 45 10.61 -9.04 6.52
CA THR A 45 11.63 -10.04 6.21
C THR A 45 11.13 -10.93 5.09
N VAL A 46 11.97 -11.12 4.08
CA VAL A 46 11.71 -11.99 2.92
C VAL A 46 12.86 -12.96 2.79
N VAL A 47 12.54 -14.25 2.63
CA VAL A 47 13.56 -15.29 2.43
C VAL A 47 13.48 -15.81 1.01
N PHE A 48 14.59 -15.71 0.27
CA PHE A 48 14.70 -16.21 -1.10
C PHE A 48 16.01 -16.97 -1.27
N GLN A 49 15.94 -18.23 -1.71
CA GLN A 49 17.12 -19.08 -1.92
C GLN A 49 18.06 -19.17 -0.70
N GLY A 50 17.51 -19.12 0.51
CA GLY A 50 18.27 -19.16 1.77
C GLY A 50 18.88 -17.83 2.20
N GLU A 51 18.75 -16.78 1.37
CA GLU A 51 19.15 -15.42 1.73
C GLU A 51 17.96 -14.67 2.35
N THR A 52 18.25 -13.90 3.40
CA THR A 52 17.25 -13.08 4.08
C THR A 52 17.42 -11.62 3.67
N ALA A 53 16.39 -11.06 3.05
CA ALA A 53 16.25 -9.63 2.82
C ALA A 53 15.45 -9.01 3.96
N VAL A 54 15.93 -7.88 4.49
CA VAL A 54 15.23 -7.08 5.51
C VAL A 54 14.89 -5.74 4.90
N ILE A 55 13.61 -5.39 4.94
CA ILE A 55 13.05 -4.15 4.41
C ILE A 55 12.49 -3.39 5.60
N ASN A 56 13.06 -2.22 5.91
CA ASN A 56 12.46 -1.32 6.87
C ASN A 56 11.53 -0.35 6.12
N LEU A 57 10.24 -0.41 6.42
CA LEU A 57 9.22 0.42 5.76
C LEU A 57 9.43 1.92 5.98
N ARG A 58 10.14 2.29 7.06
CA ARG A 58 10.54 3.68 7.29
C ARG A 58 11.55 4.16 6.26
N ASP A 59 12.30 3.27 5.62
CA ASP A 59 13.26 3.63 4.56
C ASP A 59 12.57 4.10 3.29
N VAL A 60 11.25 3.92 3.16
CA VAL A 60 10.46 4.40 2.01
C VAL A 60 9.35 5.36 2.41
N HIS A 61 9.34 5.80 3.67
CA HIS A 61 8.40 6.80 4.15
C HIS A 61 8.84 8.22 3.75
N PRO A 62 7.92 9.10 3.32
CA PRO A 62 8.26 10.48 2.95
C PRO A 62 8.88 11.30 4.10
N ASP A 63 8.53 10.98 5.35
CA ASP A 63 9.11 11.65 6.53
C ASP A 63 10.55 11.21 6.85
N ASN A 64 11.06 10.18 6.16
CA ASN A 64 12.45 9.80 6.34
C ASN A 64 13.35 10.80 5.58
N PRO A 65 14.25 11.53 6.27
CA PRO A 65 15.10 12.53 5.64
C PRO A 65 16.09 11.97 4.62
N GLU A 66 16.32 10.65 4.61
CA GLU A 66 17.16 9.98 3.61
C GLU A 66 16.40 9.67 2.30
N VAL A 67 15.07 9.78 2.31
CA VAL A 67 14.23 9.54 1.13
C VAL A 67 14.19 10.81 0.28
N THR A 68 14.65 10.69 -0.96
CA THR A 68 14.45 11.75 -1.95
C THR A 68 13.20 11.44 -2.78
N ILE A 69 12.23 12.36 -2.76
CA ILE A 69 11.04 12.26 -3.61
C ILE A 69 11.20 13.16 -4.83
N THR A 70 11.01 12.57 -6.01
CA THR A 70 11.08 13.28 -7.29
C THR A 70 9.79 13.14 -8.08
N GLY A 71 9.54 14.09 -8.99
CA GLY A 71 8.36 14.05 -9.87
C GLY A 71 7.03 14.11 -9.12
N GLN A 72 6.98 14.89 -8.03
CA GLN A 72 5.77 15.00 -7.22
C GLN A 72 4.61 15.60 -8.00
N GLN A 73 3.44 14.98 -7.87
CA GLN A 73 2.18 15.44 -8.44
C GLN A 73 1.07 15.21 -7.42
N THR A 74 0.08 16.12 -7.38
CA THR A 74 -1.14 15.90 -6.61
C THR A 74 -2.23 15.34 -7.51
N ARG A 75 -2.82 14.21 -7.14
CA ARG A 75 -3.91 13.56 -7.86
C ARG A 75 -5.06 13.31 -6.88
N ASN A 76 -6.17 14.03 -7.07
CA ASN A 76 -7.37 13.96 -6.23
C ASN A 76 -7.08 14.13 -4.71
N GLY A 77 -6.21 15.08 -4.36
CA GLY A 77 -5.84 15.37 -2.97
C GLY A 77 -4.73 14.49 -2.39
N VAL A 78 -4.28 13.46 -3.10
CA VAL A 78 -3.20 12.56 -2.69
C VAL A 78 -1.91 12.93 -3.42
N GLN A 79 -0.78 12.97 -2.70
CA GLN A 79 0.53 13.20 -3.33
C GLN A 79 1.01 11.91 -3.98
N THR A 80 1.62 12.03 -5.16
CA THR A 80 2.21 10.91 -5.90
C THR A 80 3.60 11.30 -6.35
N GLY A 81 4.48 10.32 -6.57
CA GLY A 81 5.86 10.60 -6.96
C GLY A 81 6.79 9.41 -6.77
N ARG A 82 8.06 9.59 -7.11
CA ARG A 82 9.07 8.54 -7.03
C ARG A 82 9.96 8.75 -5.82
N ALA A 83 9.94 7.81 -4.88
CA ALA A 83 10.84 7.77 -3.74
C ALA A 83 12.01 6.84 -4.05
N THR A 84 13.24 7.37 -3.90
CA THR A 84 14.46 6.59 -4.02
C THR A 84 15.15 6.54 -2.66
N ALA A 85 15.52 5.33 -2.23
CA ALA A 85 16.19 5.08 -0.97
C ALA A 85 17.17 3.92 -1.09
N SER A 86 18.16 3.86 -0.20
CA SER A 86 19.09 2.74 -0.10
C SER A 86 19.08 2.18 1.31
N GLY A 87 18.58 0.95 1.48
CA GLY A 87 18.61 0.23 2.76
C GLY A 87 19.58 -0.95 2.67
N GLY A 88 20.79 -0.79 3.21
CA GLY A 88 21.81 -1.84 3.20
C GLY A 88 22.24 -2.25 1.79
N LYS A 89 21.96 -3.51 1.39
CA LYS A 89 22.29 -4.05 0.06
C LYS A 89 21.18 -3.85 -0.98
N LEU A 90 20.04 -3.29 -0.57
CA LEU A 90 18.88 -3.11 -1.43
C LEU A 90 18.73 -1.63 -1.77
N GLY A 91 18.79 -1.33 -3.07
CA GLY A 91 18.30 -0.07 -3.60
C GLY A 91 16.80 -0.19 -3.86
N TYR A 92 16.04 0.77 -3.35
CA TYR A 92 14.61 0.88 -3.59
C TYR A 92 14.34 2.09 -4.46
N ASP A 93 13.49 1.90 -5.45
CA ASP A 93 13.07 2.96 -6.34
C ASP A 93 11.60 2.74 -6.68
N THR A 94 10.74 3.46 -5.96
CA THR A 94 9.31 3.14 -5.92
C THR A 94 8.42 4.33 -6.22
N LEU A 95 7.30 4.06 -6.89
CA LEU A 95 6.20 4.99 -6.99
C LEU A 95 5.42 4.96 -5.68
N GLY A 96 5.11 6.12 -5.10
CA GLY A 96 4.28 6.21 -3.90
C GLY A 96 3.00 6.99 -4.15
N VAL A 97 2.01 6.70 -3.31
CA VAL A 97 0.79 7.49 -3.10
C VAL A 97 0.71 7.83 -1.61
N TRP A 98 0.77 9.11 -1.26
CA TRP A 98 0.92 9.60 0.10
C TRP A 98 -0.26 10.50 0.47
N GLY A 99 -1.06 10.02 1.43
CA GLY A 99 -2.00 10.82 2.19
C GLY A 99 -1.35 11.42 3.44
N ASN A 100 -2.15 12.04 4.30
CA ASN A 100 -1.76 12.59 5.59
C ASN A 100 -1.70 11.52 6.69
N TYR A 101 -2.49 10.46 6.57
CA TYR A 101 -2.62 9.37 7.54
C TYR A 101 -2.24 8.00 6.98
N ASN A 102 -2.11 7.87 5.65
CA ASN A 102 -1.70 6.62 5.01
C ASN A 102 -0.69 6.82 3.87
N VAL A 103 0.14 5.80 3.66
CA VAL A 103 1.10 5.71 2.57
C VAL A 103 0.91 4.38 1.86
N GLY A 104 0.76 4.42 0.53
CA GLY A 104 0.72 3.26 -0.35
C GLY A 104 1.92 3.24 -1.30
N THR A 105 2.56 2.09 -1.49
CA THR A 105 3.68 1.94 -2.42
C THR A 105 3.80 0.50 -2.94
N PRO A 106 3.87 0.26 -4.26
CA PRO A 106 4.39 -0.98 -4.81
C PRO A 106 5.92 -0.97 -4.79
N LEU A 107 6.51 -1.16 -3.60
CA LEU A 107 7.96 -1.10 -3.39
C LEU A 107 8.68 -1.94 -4.42
N ARG A 108 9.38 -1.28 -5.34
CA ARG A 108 10.13 -1.92 -6.41
C ARG A 108 11.62 -1.77 -6.15
N GLY A 109 12.36 -2.81 -6.48
CA GLY A 109 13.81 -2.76 -6.46
C GLY A 109 14.44 -3.88 -7.27
N SER A 110 15.76 -3.84 -7.31
CA SER A 110 16.57 -4.89 -7.92
C SER A 110 17.84 -5.10 -7.13
N THR A 111 18.33 -6.34 -7.14
CA THR A 111 19.60 -6.69 -6.52
C THR A 111 20.23 -7.87 -7.25
N THR A 112 21.49 -8.19 -6.94
CA THR A 112 22.17 -9.38 -7.46
C THR A 112 22.34 -10.37 -6.31
N LEU A 113 21.68 -11.53 -6.39
CA LEU A 113 21.79 -12.61 -5.40
C LEU A 113 22.52 -13.79 -6.04
N GLN A 114 23.68 -14.16 -5.49
CA GLN A 114 24.51 -15.27 -5.99
C GLN A 114 24.82 -15.18 -7.51
N GLY A 115 25.01 -13.96 -8.02
CA GLY A 115 25.26 -13.70 -9.44
C GLY A 115 24.03 -13.68 -10.34
N MET A 116 22.81 -13.76 -9.76
CA MET A 116 21.55 -13.63 -10.48
C MET A 116 20.95 -12.25 -10.25
N ASP A 117 20.53 -11.60 -11.33
CA ASP A 117 19.73 -10.39 -11.22
C ASP A 117 18.30 -10.74 -10.78
N VAL A 118 17.88 -10.10 -9.70
CA VAL A 118 16.59 -10.29 -9.07
C VAL A 118 15.87 -8.96 -9.04
N GLN A 119 14.67 -8.93 -9.58
CA GLN A 119 13.73 -7.81 -9.42
C GLN A 119 12.67 -8.20 -8.42
N PHE A 120 12.21 -7.25 -7.62
CA PHE A 120 11.10 -7.47 -6.72
C PHE A 120 10.10 -6.33 -6.74
N ALA A 121 8.85 -6.67 -6.44
CA ALA A 121 7.78 -5.73 -6.16
C ALA A 121 7.04 -6.19 -4.91
N PHE A 122 6.79 -5.26 -4.01
CA PHE A 122 6.12 -5.52 -2.74
C PHE A 122 5.05 -4.45 -2.52
N PRO A 123 3.79 -4.75 -2.86
CA PRO A 123 2.66 -3.87 -2.58
C PRO A 123 2.45 -3.70 -1.09
N MET A 124 2.44 -2.46 -0.62
CA MET A 124 2.30 -2.13 0.79
C MET A 124 1.43 -0.90 0.97
N SER A 125 0.61 -0.92 2.01
CA SER A 125 -0.07 0.25 2.54
C SER A 125 0.12 0.30 4.05
N HIS A 126 0.47 1.46 4.60
CA HIS A 126 0.59 1.60 6.04
C HIS A 126 0.16 2.98 6.53
N GLY A 127 -0.21 3.06 7.80
CA GLY A 127 -0.67 4.31 8.40
C GLY A 127 -1.37 4.12 9.74
N THR A 128 -1.92 5.22 10.26
CA THR A 128 -2.69 5.23 11.51
C THR A 128 -4.14 4.88 11.22
N GLY A 129 -4.53 3.62 11.44
CA GLY A 129 -5.89 3.17 11.10
C GLY A 129 -6.96 3.64 12.09
N SER A 130 -8.19 3.82 11.59
CA SER A 130 -9.33 4.32 12.38
C SER A 130 -9.90 3.32 13.39
N GLY A 131 -9.61 2.02 13.22
CA GLY A 131 -10.05 0.93 14.10
C GLY A 131 -11.55 0.61 14.10
N SER A 132 -12.35 1.32 13.30
CA SER A 132 -13.81 1.18 13.23
C SER A 132 -14.31 1.45 11.81
N ASN A 133 -15.52 1.00 11.48
CA ASN A 133 -16.18 1.41 10.24
C ASN A 133 -16.78 2.82 10.40
N PRO A 134 -16.85 3.62 9.32
CA PRO A 134 -17.72 4.80 9.32
C PRO A 134 -19.19 4.37 9.57
N LEU A 135 -19.98 5.19 10.28
CA LEU A 135 -21.25 4.73 10.89
C LEU A 135 -22.55 5.26 10.27
N THR A 136 -22.55 6.39 9.56
CA THR A 136 -23.80 6.99 9.03
C THR A 136 -23.64 7.71 7.69
N GLY A 137 -24.55 7.42 6.76
CA GLY A 137 -24.68 8.13 5.47
C GLY A 137 -24.05 7.40 4.26
N SER A 138 -23.81 8.16 3.20
CA SER A 138 -23.00 7.78 2.04
C SER A 138 -21.81 8.72 1.99
N VAL A 139 -20.61 8.19 1.77
CA VAL A 139 -19.37 8.97 1.80
C VAL A 139 -18.48 8.52 0.65
N THR A 140 -17.74 9.47 0.07
CA THR A 140 -16.83 9.23 -1.03
C THR A 140 -15.41 9.59 -0.62
N TRP A 141 -14.46 8.78 -1.06
CA TRP A 141 -13.03 9.06 -1.02
C TRP A 141 -12.49 9.07 -2.45
N THR A 142 -11.58 9.98 -2.74
CA THR A 142 -10.90 10.05 -4.04
C THR A 142 -9.40 10.15 -3.83
N GLY A 143 -8.62 9.62 -4.76
CA GLY A 143 -7.17 9.64 -4.64
C GLY A 143 -6.49 9.03 -5.85
N ALA A 144 -5.47 8.23 -5.58
CA ALA A 144 -4.65 7.62 -6.61
C ALA A 144 -4.24 6.20 -6.26
N MET A 145 -3.94 5.44 -7.31
CA MET A 145 -3.30 4.13 -7.23
C MET A 145 -1.92 4.18 -7.89
N ALA A 146 -0.96 3.44 -7.34
CA ALA A 146 0.34 3.15 -7.92
C ALA A 146 0.54 1.63 -7.99
N GLY A 147 1.08 1.12 -9.10
CA GLY A 147 1.25 -0.32 -9.28
C GLY A 147 2.38 -0.69 -10.22
N VAL A 148 2.66 -1.98 -10.32
CA VAL A 148 3.52 -2.57 -11.33
C VAL A 148 2.72 -3.60 -12.13
N LYS A 149 2.94 -3.65 -13.45
CA LYS A 149 2.43 -4.75 -14.26
C LYS A 149 3.14 -6.04 -13.87
N VAL A 150 2.36 -7.11 -13.76
CA VAL A 150 2.80 -8.46 -13.42
C VAL A 150 2.56 -9.33 -14.64
N GLU A 151 3.65 -9.71 -15.29
CA GLU A 151 3.64 -10.58 -16.46
C GLU A 151 3.91 -12.03 -16.04
N SER A 152 3.82 -12.99 -16.97
CA SER A 152 4.00 -14.42 -16.65
C SER A 152 5.36 -14.76 -16.02
N SER A 153 6.38 -13.95 -16.28
CA SER A 153 7.79 -14.23 -15.94
C SER A 153 8.54 -13.02 -15.38
N SER A 154 7.90 -11.85 -15.34
CA SER A 154 8.58 -10.56 -15.18
C SER A 154 7.72 -9.53 -14.48
N LEU A 155 8.39 -8.57 -13.87
CA LEU A 155 7.78 -7.33 -13.42
C LEU A 155 7.90 -6.30 -14.54
N GLY A 156 6.77 -5.83 -15.04
CA GLY A 156 6.67 -4.93 -16.18
C GLY A 156 6.81 -3.45 -15.82
N ALA A 157 6.05 -2.63 -16.53
CA ALA A 157 6.00 -1.19 -16.33
C ALA A 157 5.30 -0.79 -15.03
N GLU A 158 5.71 0.34 -14.46
CA GLU A 158 4.96 1.02 -13.41
C GLU A 158 3.73 1.69 -14.01
N VAL A 159 2.61 1.63 -13.29
CA VAL A 159 1.34 2.25 -13.67
C VAL A 159 0.84 3.17 -12.57
N ILE A 160 0.09 4.20 -12.97
CA ILE A 160 -0.59 5.12 -12.07
C ILE A 160 -2.02 5.33 -12.55
N GLY A 161 -2.98 5.42 -11.64
CA GLY A 161 -4.40 5.60 -11.93
C GLY A 161 -5.07 6.54 -10.92
N ASP A 162 -6.27 6.99 -11.26
CA ASP A 162 -7.20 7.59 -10.29
C ASP A 162 -7.79 6.48 -9.43
N ALA A 163 -8.18 6.82 -8.21
CA ALA A 163 -8.90 5.92 -7.34
C ALA A 163 -10.12 6.62 -6.76
N ASP A 164 -11.26 5.94 -6.80
CA ASP A 164 -12.54 6.44 -6.30
C ASP A 164 -13.22 5.35 -5.48
N MET A 165 -13.66 5.70 -4.28
CA MET A 165 -14.33 4.78 -3.38
C MET A 165 -15.62 5.41 -2.86
N THR A 166 -16.74 4.71 -3.03
CA THR A 166 -18.03 5.10 -2.46
C THR A 166 -18.46 4.07 -1.45
N VAL A 167 -18.84 4.53 -0.26
CA VAL A 167 -19.26 3.65 0.84
C VAL A 167 -20.73 3.90 1.17
N ASP A 168 -21.52 2.83 1.13
CA ASP A 168 -22.87 2.78 1.70
C ASP A 168 -22.79 2.25 3.14
N LEU A 169 -22.94 3.17 4.10
CA LEU A 169 -22.81 2.85 5.52
C LEU A 169 -24.05 2.14 6.07
N GLY A 170 -25.20 2.24 5.38
CA GLY A 170 -26.40 1.49 5.71
C GLY A 170 -26.29 0.02 5.33
N ALA A 171 -25.64 -0.27 4.20
CA ALA A 171 -25.36 -1.63 3.74
C ALA A 171 -24.05 -2.22 4.30
N SER A 172 -23.19 -1.39 4.93
CA SER A 172 -21.83 -1.76 5.32
C SER A 172 -21.00 -2.33 4.16
N SER A 173 -21.19 -1.75 2.98
CA SER A 173 -20.51 -2.14 1.74
C SER A 173 -19.91 -0.94 1.03
N LEU A 174 -18.92 -1.20 0.19
CA LEU A 174 -18.31 -0.19 -0.66
C LEU A 174 -18.13 -0.64 -2.10
N GLU A 175 -17.97 0.35 -2.96
CA GLU A 175 -17.51 0.23 -4.34
C GLU A 175 -16.16 0.94 -4.44
N LEU A 176 -15.20 0.30 -5.10
CA LEU A 176 -13.87 0.85 -5.34
C LEU A 176 -13.56 0.71 -6.83
N GLU A 177 -13.15 1.80 -7.46
CA GLU A 177 -12.77 1.83 -8.86
C GLU A 177 -11.41 2.49 -9.04
N PHE A 178 -10.60 1.92 -9.92
CA PHE A 178 -9.38 2.54 -10.43
C PHE A 178 -9.58 2.84 -11.90
N THR A 179 -9.48 4.12 -12.26
CA THR A 179 -9.69 4.61 -13.62
C THR A 179 -8.46 5.32 -14.17
N ASN A 180 -8.44 5.59 -15.48
CA ASN A 180 -7.35 6.30 -16.15
C ASN A 180 -5.98 5.70 -15.83
N ILE A 181 -5.91 4.36 -15.78
CA ILE A 181 -4.70 3.64 -15.46
C ILE A 181 -3.78 3.71 -16.68
N ALA A 182 -2.59 4.25 -16.51
CA ALA A 182 -1.60 4.35 -17.57
C ALA A 182 -0.19 4.03 -17.07
N GLU A 183 0.63 3.50 -17.96
CA GLU A 183 2.06 3.35 -17.73
C GLU A 183 2.69 4.72 -17.51
N ARG A 184 3.42 4.87 -16.40
CA ARG A 184 3.95 6.16 -15.95
C ARG A 184 4.87 6.83 -16.97
N VAL A 185 5.65 6.03 -17.70
CA VAL A 185 6.68 6.54 -18.63
C VAL A 185 6.15 6.65 -20.06
N SER A 186 5.50 5.60 -20.57
CA SER A 186 5.04 5.55 -21.96
C SER A 186 3.68 6.22 -22.17
N GLY A 187 2.89 6.38 -21.10
CA GLY A 187 1.49 6.80 -21.17
C GLY A 187 0.56 5.73 -21.75
N ALA A 188 1.04 4.49 -21.98
CA ALA A 188 0.22 3.43 -22.53
C ALA A 188 -0.92 3.06 -21.56
N PRO A 189 -2.19 3.07 -22.00
CA PRO A 189 -3.32 2.80 -21.12
C PRO A 189 -3.37 1.34 -20.68
N SER A 190 -3.99 1.11 -19.53
CA SER A 190 -4.39 -0.20 -19.02
C SER A 190 -5.90 -0.20 -18.73
N ASN A 191 -6.51 -1.38 -18.61
CA ASN A 191 -7.94 -1.48 -18.31
C ASN A 191 -8.23 -0.99 -16.90
N ASP A 192 -9.36 -0.30 -16.73
CA ASP A 192 -9.89 0.09 -15.43
C ASP A 192 -10.22 -1.15 -14.58
N ILE A 193 -10.17 -0.98 -13.25
CA ILE A 193 -10.40 -2.06 -12.28
C ILE A 193 -11.54 -1.64 -11.36
N HIS A 194 -12.49 -2.54 -11.08
CA HIS A 194 -13.62 -2.26 -10.20
C HIS A 194 -13.88 -3.42 -9.24
N TRP A 195 -14.25 -3.07 -8.01
CA TRP A 195 -14.83 -3.97 -7.03
C TRP A 195 -16.17 -3.39 -6.56
N GLN A 196 -17.18 -4.24 -6.44
CA GLN A 196 -18.53 -3.85 -6.02
C GLN A 196 -18.98 -4.70 -4.82
N GLY A 197 -19.77 -4.08 -3.94
CA GLY A 197 -20.33 -4.77 -2.77
C GLY A 197 -19.28 -5.32 -1.80
N VAL A 198 -18.12 -4.67 -1.71
CA VAL A 198 -17.04 -5.10 -0.83
C VAL A 198 -17.47 -4.89 0.61
N SER A 199 -17.48 -5.96 1.41
CA SER A 199 -17.91 -5.90 2.81
C SER A 199 -16.87 -5.21 3.68
N MET A 200 -17.35 -4.42 4.64
CA MET A 200 -16.48 -3.76 5.62
C MET A 200 -16.60 -4.40 7.01
N GLN A 201 -15.47 -4.57 7.69
CA GLN A 201 -15.43 -5.08 9.05
C GLN A 201 -14.33 -4.39 9.85
N SER A 202 -14.68 -3.81 11.00
CA SER A 202 -13.71 -3.26 11.97
C SER A 202 -12.69 -2.28 11.37
N GLY A 203 -13.14 -1.39 10.49
CA GLY A 203 -12.32 -0.41 9.79
C GLY A 203 -11.49 -0.96 8.63
N SER A 204 -11.69 -2.22 8.25
CA SER A 204 -11.06 -2.88 7.11
C SER A 204 -12.09 -3.30 6.06
N PHE A 205 -11.63 -3.54 4.84
CA PHE A 205 -12.44 -4.06 3.75
C PHE A 205 -11.58 -4.97 2.86
N GLN A 206 -12.16 -6.08 2.42
CA GLN A 206 -11.42 -7.12 1.71
C GLN A 206 -12.27 -7.74 0.61
N ALA A 207 -11.64 -8.05 -0.51
CA ALA A 207 -12.19 -8.81 -1.61
C ALA A 207 -11.10 -9.67 -2.27
N ALA A 208 -11.45 -10.45 -3.29
CA ALA A 208 -10.44 -11.17 -4.06
C ALA A 208 -9.43 -10.18 -4.68
N GLY A 209 -8.17 -10.28 -4.28
CA GLY A 209 -7.10 -9.39 -4.75
C GLY A 209 -7.18 -7.97 -4.20
N LEU A 210 -7.88 -7.73 -3.10
CA LEU A 210 -7.99 -6.41 -2.45
C LEU A 210 -7.94 -6.56 -0.93
N ASP A 211 -7.05 -5.82 -0.29
CA ASP A 211 -7.03 -5.65 1.16
C ASP A 211 -6.84 -4.16 1.47
N GLY A 212 -7.73 -3.59 2.27
CA GLY A 212 -7.73 -2.16 2.55
C GLY A 212 -8.32 -1.80 3.90
N ARG A 213 -8.10 -0.54 4.27
CA ARG A 213 -8.42 0.02 5.58
C ARG A 213 -8.78 1.49 5.51
N PHE A 214 -9.52 1.93 6.51
CA PHE A 214 -9.71 3.34 6.82
C PHE A 214 -8.62 3.84 7.78
N TYR A 215 -8.18 5.07 7.55
CA TYR A 215 -7.10 5.75 8.26
C TYR A 215 -7.56 7.12 8.79
N GLY A 216 -6.90 7.57 9.85
CA GLY A 216 -7.21 8.82 10.55
C GLY A 216 -8.35 8.69 11.59
N PRO A 217 -8.47 9.64 12.52
CA PRO A 217 -9.42 9.59 13.63
C PRO A 217 -10.90 9.61 13.22
N ASN A 218 -11.23 10.15 12.04
CA ASN A 218 -12.59 10.25 11.51
C ASN A 218 -12.71 9.64 10.10
N HIS A 219 -11.87 8.63 9.81
CA HIS A 219 -11.85 7.96 8.49
C HIS A 219 -11.56 8.96 7.37
N GLU A 220 -10.69 9.94 7.63
CA GLU A 220 -10.29 10.98 6.68
C GLU A 220 -9.66 10.37 5.43
N GLU A 221 -9.06 9.19 5.56
CA GLU A 221 -8.39 8.51 4.46
C GLU A 221 -8.77 7.03 4.38
N ALA A 222 -8.56 6.46 3.21
CA ALA A 222 -8.64 5.05 2.96
C ALA A 222 -7.45 4.61 2.10
N GLY A 223 -7.00 3.38 2.26
CA GLY A 223 -5.83 2.90 1.54
C GLY A 223 -5.70 1.40 1.64
N GLY A 224 -4.81 0.83 0.85
CA GLY A 224 -4.66 -0.61 0.80
C GLY A 224 -3.74 -1.08 -0.30
N VAL A 225 -3.74 -2.39 -0.49
CA VAL A 225 -3.00 -3.08 -1.54
C VAL A 225 -3.98 -3.85 -2.40
N PHE A 226 -3.58 -4.10 -3.64
CA PHE A 226 -4.38 -4.88 -4.57
C PHE A 226 -3.50 -5.69 -5.50
N GLU A 227 -4.06 -6.80 -5.98
CA GLU A 227 -3.57 -7.52 -7.14
C GLU A 227 -4.76 -7.89 -8.03
N HIS A 228 -4.85 -7.28 -9.21
CA HIS A 228 -5.95 -7.51 -10.13
C HIS A 228 -5.54 -7.19 -11.57
N SER A 229 -6.06 -7.95 -12.54
CA SER A 229 -5.81 -7.71 -13.97
C SER A 229 -4.33 -7.59 -14.35
N GLY A 230 -3.47 -8.37 -13.69
CA GLY A 230 -2.02 -8.34 -13.93
C GLY A 230 -1.35 -7.05 -13.42
N ILE A 231 -1.91 -6.38 -12.43
CA ILE A 231 -1.31 -5.24 -11.75
C ILE A 231 -1.28 -5.56 -10.25
N ALA A 232 -0.10 -5.40 -9.64
CA ALA A 232 0.07 -5.45 -8.19
C ALA A 232 0.44 -4.05 -7.70
N GLY A 233 -0.30 -3.53 -6.73
CA GLY A 233 -0.22 -2.12 -6.39
C GLY A 233 -0.75 -1.76 -5.02
N ALA A 234 -0.66 -0.46 -4.73
CA ALA A 234 -1.20 0.16 -3.53
C ALA A 234 -1.96 1.43 -3.90
N PHE A 235 -2.86 1.85 -3.02
CA PHE A 235 -3.68 3.04 -3.22
C PHE A 235 -3.83 3.84 -1.92
N SER A 236 -4.10 5.13 -2.09
CA SER A 236 -4.44 6.07 -1.02
C SER A 236 -5.54 6.98 -1.54
N LEU A 237 -6.55 7.23 -0.72
CA LEU A 237 -7.69 8.09 -1.00
C LEU A 237 -7.96 9.02 0.18
N ALA A 238 -8.38 10.24 -0.11
CA ALA A 238 -8.84 11.23 0.85
C ALA A 238 -10.36 11.41 0.76
N ARG A 239 -11.01 11.51 1.92
CA ARG A 239 -12.44 11.74 2.08
C ARG A 239 -12.81 13.11 1.51
N GLN A 240 -13.94 13.18 0.80
CA GLN A 240 -14.50 14.41 0.21
C GLN A 240 -15.54 15.08 1.11
#